data_AF-I4CF78-F1
#
_entry.id   AF-I4CF78-F1
#
_cell.length_a   1.000
_cell.length_b   1.000
_cell.length_c   1.000
_cell.angle_alpha   90.00
_cell.angle_beta   90.00
_cell.angle_gamma   90.00
#
_symmetry.space_group_name_H-M   'P 1'
#
loop_
_entity.id
_entity.type
_entity.pdbx_description
1 polymer ?
#
loop_
_entity_poly.entity_id
_entity_poly.type
_entity_poly.pdbx_seq_one_letter_code
_entity_poly.pdbx_strand_id
1 'polypeptide(L)'
;MDLREDLDRKDWEAICRKCGRCCYEKVDLGGGVIRYTDEPCQYLDTKTNLCKVYENRHIAEPDCISLTEHLVRTLNWLPDECAYLEYIRYKDTLTAVRGAEKKRKRGRNSKRRH
;
A
#
# COMPACT_ATOMS: atom_id res chain seq x y z
N MET A 1 -16.61 13.62 1.60
CA MET A 1 -16.31 12.41 2.40
C MET A 1 -15.04 12.69 3.18
N ASP A 2 -15.15 12.80 4.50
CA ASP A 2 -14.00 12.93 5.38
C ASP A 2 -13.14 11.66 5.29
N LEU A 3 -11.87 11.84 4.93
CA LEU A 3 -10.89 10.76 4.99
C LEU A 3 -10.46 10.61 6.45
N ARG A 4 -10.78 9.47 7.06
CA ARG A 4 -10.25 9.04 8.35
C ARG A 4 -8.72 9.08 8.27
N GLU A 5 -8.06 9.67 9.28
CA GLU A 5 -6.60 9.81 9.30
C GLU A 5 -5.91 8.44 9.48
N ASP A 6 -6.59 7.51 10.16
CA ASP A 6 -6.16 6.12 10.36
C ASP A 6 -7.25 5.15 9.90
N LEU A 7 -6.89 4.22 9.02
CA LEU A 7 -7.74 3.09 8.67
C LEU A 7 -7.51 1.98 9.69
N ASP A 8 -8.59 1.39 10.17
CA ASP A 8 -8.45 0.13 10.88
C ASP A 8 -8.03 -0.98 9.91
N ARG A 9 -7.68 -2.16 10.46
CA ARG A 9 -7.23 -3.29 9.63
C ARG A 9 -8.26 -3.67 8.55
N LYS A 10 -9.55 -3.60 8.85
CA LYS A 10 -10.61 -4.00 7.91
C LYS A 10 -10.71 -2.99 6.77
N ASP A 11 -10.69 -1.70 7.09
CA ASP A 11 -10.70 -0.62 6.12
C ASP A 11 -9.45 -0.66 5.23
N TRP A 12 -8.28 -0.99 5.80
CA TRP A 12 -7.05 -1.18 5.02
C TRP A 12 -7.15 -2.38 4.07
N GLU A 13 -7.57 -3.54 4.57
CA GLU A 13 -7.75 -4.75 3.75
C GLU A 13 -8.77 -4.56 2.62
N ALA A 14 -9.76 -3.67 2.79
CA ALA A 14 -10.73 -3.33 1.75
C ALA A 14 -10.13 -2.62 0.53
N ILE A 15 -8.93 -2.03 0.66
CA ILE A 15 -8.19 -1.43 -0.46
C ILE A 15 -7.66 -2.53 -1.41
N CYS A 16 -7.42 -3.73 -0.91
CA CYS A 16 -6.84 -4.81 -1.71
C CYS A 16 -7.72 -5.17 -2.91
N ARG A 17 -7.19 -4.96 -4.13
CA ARG A 17 -7.84 -5.38 -5.38
C ARG A 17 -7.71 -6.87 -5.69
N LYS A 18 -7.16 -7.67 -4.76
CA LYS A 18 -7.04 -9.13 -4.90
C LYS A 18 -6.33 -9.57 -6.20
N CYS A 19 -5.30 -8.83 -6.60
CA CYS A 19 -4.55 -9.08 -7.84
C CYS A 19 -3.56 -10.25 -7.76
N GLY A 20 -3.36 -10.86 -6.59
CA GLY A 20 -2.46 -12.00 -6.40
C GLY A 20 -0.96 -11.69 -6.48
N ARG A 21 -0.52 -10.52 -6.96
CA ARG A 21 0.90 -10.17 -7.15
C ARG A 21 1.77 -10.35 -5.89
N CYS A 22 1.23 -10.04 -4.72
CA CYS A 22 1.95 -10.24 -3.45
C CYS A 22 2.18 -11.71 -3.08
N CYS A 23 1.53 -12.66 -3.75
CA CYS A 23 1.67 -14.09 -3.52
C CYS A 23 2.69 -14.76 -4.44
N TYR A 24 3.27 -14.06 -5.42
CA TYR A 24 4.33 -14.62 -6.27
C TYR A 24 5.68 -14.51 -5.59
N GLU A 25 6.58 -15.43 -5.91
CA GLU A 25 7.94 -15.44 -5.36
C GLU A 25 8.73 -14.21 -5.82
N LYS A 26 9.57 -13.68 -4.92
CA LYS A 26 10.37 -12.47 -5.17
C LYS A 26 11.85 -12.80 -5.02
N VAL A 27 12.62 -12.53 -6.05
CA VAL A 27 14.07 -12.71 -6.03
C VAL A 27 14.77 -11.37 -5.94
N ASP A 28 15.74 -11.26 -5.05
CA ASP A 28 16.68 -10.14 -5.02
C ASP A 28 17.76 -10.38 -6.08
N LEU A 29 17.84 -9.50 -7.06
CA LEU A 29 18.85 -9.53 -8.12
C LEU A 29 20.14 -8.79 -7.73
N GLY A 30 20.22 -8.28 -6.49
CA GLY A 30 21.31 -7.45 -5.98
C GLY A 30 21.00 -5.96 -6.07
N GLY A 31 21.63 -5.18 -5.19
CA GLY A 31 21.43 -3.72 -5.14
C GLY A 31 20.03 -3.29 -4.73
N GLY A 32 19.24 -4.18 -4.11
CA GLY A 32 17.86 -3.92 -3.73
C GLY A 32 16.86 -4.03 -4.88
N VAL A 33 17.27 -4.55 -6.04
CA VAL A 33 16.37 -4.78 -7.17
C VAL A 33 15.66 -6.11 -6.98
N ILE A 34 14.38 -6.05 -6.61
CA ILE A 34 13.55 -7.24 -6.45
C ILE A 34 12.70 -7.46 -7.71
N ARG A 35 12.66 -8.71 -8.19
CA ARG A 35 11.81 -9.13 -9.31
C ARG A 35 10.83 -10.21 -8.91
N TYR A 36 9.64 -10.15 -9.49
CA TYR A 36 8.69 -11.24 -9.49
C TYR A 36 9.19 -12.38 -10.36
N THR A 37 8.97 -13.60 -9.90
CA THR A 37 9.00 -14.77 -10.76
C THR A 37 7.57 -15.18 -11.12
N ASP A 38 7.44 -16.08 -12.10
CA ASP A 38 6.15 -16.69 -12.44
C ASP A 38 5.73 -17.80 -11.48
N GLU A 39 6.50 -18.04 -10.40
CA GLU A 39 6.19 -19.05 -9.39
C GLU A 39 5.23 -18.48 -8.33
N PRO A 40 3.99 -18.99 -8.24
CA PRO A 40 3.06 -18.58 -7.22
C PRO A 40 3.33 -19.32 -5.90
N CYS A 41 2.99 -18.68 -4.78
CA CYS A 41 2.86 -19.36 -3.50
C CYS A 41 1.91 -20.55 -3.63
N GLN A 42 2.24 -21.69 -3.00
CA GLN A 42 1.43 -22.91 -2.96
C GLN A 42 -0.04 -22.69 -2.54
N TYR A 43 -0.31 -21.62 -1.78
CA TYR A 43 -1.63 -21.25 -1.29
C TYR A 43 -2.40 -20.28 -2.20
N LEU A 44 -1.80 -19.78 -3.27
CA LEU A 44 -2.50 -18.98 -4.27
C LEU A 44 -3.38 -19.90 -5.14
N ASP A 45 -4.62 -19.49 -5.37
CA ASP A 45 -5.44 -19.99 -6.47
C ASP A 45 -5.21 -19.12 -7.71
N THR A 46 -4.49 -19.65 -8.70
CA THR A 46 -4.12 -18.92 -9.92
C THR A 46 -5.30 -18.64 -10.85
N LYS A 47 -6.47 -19.28 -10.65
CA LYS A 47 -7.68 -18.98 -11.42
C LYS A 47 -8.41 -17.76 -10.87
N THR A 48 -8.43 -17.60 -9.54
CA THR A 48 -9.15 -16.51 -8.87
C THR A 48 -8.23 -15.39 -8.38
N ASN A 49 -6.91 -15.62 -8.36
CA ASN A 49 -5.88 -14.80 -7.72
C ASN A 49 -6.07 -14.60 -6.21
N LEU A 50 -6.81 -15.49 -5.55
CA LEU A 50 -7.08 -15.44 -4.12
C LEU A 50 -6.18 -16.39 -3.35
N CYS A 51 -5.71 -15.95 -2.18
CA CYS A 51 -5.07 -16.85 -1.24
C CYS A 51 -6.13 -17.74 -0.58
N LYS A 52 -5.95 -19.05 -0.69
CA LYS A 52 -6.85 -20.08 -0.14
C LYS A 52 -6.90 -20.07 1.39
N VAL A 53 -5.89 -19.50 2.05
CA VAL A 53 -5.72 -19.48 3.50
C VAL A 53 -5.44 -18.07 4.04
N TYR A 54 -5.99 -17.02 3.42
CA TYR A 54 -5.61 -15.63 3.71
C TYR A 54 -5.65 -15.23 5.19
N GLU A 55 -6.63 -15.72 5.94
CA GLU A 55 -6.78 -15.45 7.39
C GLU A 55 -5.69 -16.14 8.22
N ASN A 56 -5.23 -17.32 7.79
CA ASN A 56 -4.20 -18.12 8.44
C ASN A 56 -2.87 -18.08 7.69
N ARG A 57 -2.66 -17.10 6.80
CA ARG A 57 -1.55 -17.09 5.84
C ARG A 57 -0.18 -17.12 6.52
N HIS A 58 -0.04 -16.49 7.69
CA HIS A 58 1.21 -16.47 8.46
C HIS A 58 1.46 -17.78 9.24
N ILE A 59 0.42 -18.59 9.44
CA ILE A 59 0.56 -19.93 10.02
C ILE A 59 0.97 -20.91 8.91
N ALA A 60 0.35 -20.79 7.74
CA ALA A 60 0.60 -21.65 6.59
C ALA A 60 1.95 -21.33 5.90
N GLU A 61 2.28 -20.05 5.80
CA GLU A 61 3.51 -19.51 5.20
C GLU A 61 4.10 -18.43 6.12
N PRO A 62 5.04 -18.78 7.01
CA PRO A 62 5.65 -17.83 7.94
C PRO A 62 6.32 -16.63 7.27
N ASP A 63 6.82 -16.80 6.04
CA ASP A 63 7.47 -15.73 5.27
C ASP A 63 6.45 -14.85 4.50
N CYS A 64 5.14 -15.12 4.65
CA CYS A 64 4.11 -14.33 4.03
C CYS A 64 4.14 -12.88 4.57
N ILE A 65 4.21 -11.91 3.67
CA ILE A 65 4.31 -10.50 4.00
C ILE A 65 2.94 -9.88 4.29
N SER A 66 2.85 -9.09 5.36
CA SER A 66 1.69 -8.23 5.61
C SER A 66 1.94 -6.85 5.02
N LEU A 67 1.20 -6.49 3.96
CA LEU A 67 1.30 -5.20 3.28
C LEU A 67 0.70 -4.09 4.15
N THR A 68 1.34 -3.72 5.25
CA THR A 68 0.95 -2.58 6.09
C THR A 68 1.24 -1.25 5.39
N GLU A 69 0.61 -0.15 5.80
CA GLU A 69 0.90 1.18 5.23
C GLU A 69 2.40 1.51 5.32
N HIS A 70 3.03 1.24 6.46
CA HIS A 70 4.46 1.47 6.65
C HIS A 70 5.30 0.66 5.67
N LEU A 71 4.98 -0.62 5.50
CA LEU A 71 5.75 -1.50 4.64
C LEU A 71 5.56 -1.11 3.17
N VAL A 72 4.33 -0.87 2.71
CA VAL A 72 4.08 -0.45 1.31
C VAL A 72 4.86 0.82 0.93
N ARG A 73 5.11 1.72 1.89
CA ARG A 73 5.94 2.93 1.67
C ARG A 73 7.44 2.64 1.49
N THR A 74 7.93 1.50 1.99
CA THR A 74 9.36 1.13 1.94
C THR A 74 9.66 0.08 0.88
N LEU A 75 8.65 -0.71 0.46
CA LEU A 75 8.80 -1.70 -0.60
C LEU A 75 9.05 -1.03 -1.96
N ASN A 76 10.02 -1.54 -2.70
CA ASN A 76 10.41 -1.03 -4.02
C ASN A 76 10.02 -1.96 -5.18
N TRP A 77 9.37 -3.09 -4.89
CA TRP A 77 8.97 -4.09 -5.87
C TRP A 77 7.48 -4.17 -6.12
N LEU A 78 6.66 -3.46 -5.34
CA LEU A 78 5.23 -3.40 -5.61
C LEU A 78 5.00 -2.71 -6.95
N PRO A 79 4.16 -3.27 -7.84
CA PRO A 79 3.87 -2.66 -9.12
C PRO A 79 3.10 -1.35 -8.92
N ASP A 80 3.20 -0.46 -9.89
CA ASP A 80 2.56 0.86 -9.83
C ASP A 80 1.03 0.76 -9.75
N GLU A 81 0.44 -0.29 -10.31
CA GLU A 81 -0.98 -0.60 -10.21
C GLU A 81 -1.39 -1.28 -8.89
N CYS A 82 -0.48 -1.45 -7.93
CA CYS A 82 -0.86 -1.97 -6.61
C CYS A 82 -1.81 -0.98 -5.91
N ALA A 83 -3.00 -1.45 -5.55
CA ALA A 83 -4.04 -0.61 -4.95
C ALA A 83 -3.60 0.09 -3.65
N TYR A 84 -2.77 -0.57 -2.84
CA TYR A 84 -2.22 0.03 -1.63
C TYR A 84 -1.27 1.18 -1.93
N LEU A 85 -0.40 1.00 -2.92
CA LEU A 85 0.56 2.01 -3.33
C LEU A 85 -0.16 3.21 -3.97
N GLU A 86 -1.16 2.95 -4.82
CA GLU A 86 -2.05 3.96 -5.40
C GLU A 86 -2.76 4.77 -4.30
N TYR A 87 -3.33 4.10 -3.30
CA TYR A 87 -4.00 4.75 -2.16
C TYR A 87 -3.04 5.63 -1.35
N ILE A 88 -1.83 5.14 -1.06
CA ILE A 88 -0.80 5.92 -0.36
C ILE A 88 -0.44 7.17 -1.15
N ARG A 89 -0.20 7.05 -2.46
CA ARG A 89 0.12 8.19 -3.34
C ARG A 89 -1.02 9.23 -3.34
N TYR A 90 -2.25 8.77 -3.37
CA TYR A 90 -3.43 9.64 -3.24
C TYR A 90 -3.48 10.36 -1.89
N LYS A 91 -3.29 9.64 -0.77
CA LYS A 91 -3.26 10.19 0.60
C LYS A 91 -2.17 11.25 0.76
N ASP A 92 -0.98 11.00 0.23
CA ASP A 92 0.15 11.92 0.29
C ASP A 92 -0.12 13.20 -0.51
N THR A 93 -0.71 13.06 -1.71
CA THR A 93 -1.11 14.20 -2.55
C THR A 93 -2.13 15.09 -1.83
N LEU A 94 -3.17 14.49 -1.24
CA LEU A 94 -4.17 15.24 -0.47
C LEU A 94 -3.56 15.97 0.73
N THR A 95 -2.62 15.33 1.42
CA THR A 95 -1.92 15.91 2.57
C THR A 95 -1.11 17.13 2.16
N ALA A 96 -0.39 17.04 1.04
CA ALA A 96 0.37 18.16 0.46
C ALA A 96 -0.54 19.34 0.09
N VAL A 97 -1.66 19.07 -0.59
CA VAL A 97 -2.65 20.11 -0.98
C VAL A 97 -3.22 20.81 0.25
N ARG A 98 -3.69 20.05 1.25
CA ARG A 98 -4.20 20.61 2.52
C ARG A 98 -3.15 21.44 3.24
N GLY A 99 -1.89 21.01 3.23
CA GLY A 99 -0.76 21.75 3.77
C GLY A 99 -0.54 23.08 3.06
N ALA A 100 -0.58 23.09 1.72
CA ALA A 100 -0.45 24.28 0.89
C ALA A 100 -1.59 25.28 1.13
N GLU A 101 -2.83 24.81 1.21
CA GLU A 101 -4.00 25.64 1.53
C GLU A 101 -3.90 26.29 2.91
N LYS A 102 -3.51 25.51 3.94
CA LYS A 102 -3.28 26.03 5.30
C LYS A 102 -2.19 27.12 5.30
N LYS A 103 -1.08 26.92 4.58
CA LYS A 103 -0.01 27.92 4.43
C LYS A 103 -0.50 29.19 3.75
N ARG A 104 -1.27 29.08 2.65
CA ARG A 104 -1.87 30.23 1.95
C ARG A 104 -2.81 31.03 2.86
N LYS A 105 -3.68 30.36 3.62
CA LYS A 105 -4.60 31.00 4.57
C LYS A 105 -3.83 31.74 5.68
N ARG A 106 -2.79 31.11 6.27
CA ARG A 106 -1.92 31.75 7.28
C ARG A 106 -1.22 32.99 6.75
N GLY A 107 -0.60 32.90 5.56
CA GLY A 107 0.07 34.03 4.91
C GLY A 107 -0.85 35.21 4.57
N ARG A 108 -2.12 34.93 4.24
CA ARG A 108 -3.14 35.97 4.03
C ARG A 108 -3.61 36.61 5.34
N ASN A 109 -3.68 35.83 6.42
CA ASN A 109 -4.09 36.31 7.74
C ASN A 109 -3.00 37.16 8.41
N SER A 110 -1.72 36.84 8.20
CA SER A 110 -0.60 37.67 8.67
C SER A 110 -0.46 38.99 7.92
N LYS A 111 -0.77 39.03 6.61
CA LYS A 111 -0.80 40.29 5.83
C LYS A 111 -1.97 41.23 6.14
N ARG A 112 -3.02 40.76 6.82
CA ARG A 112 -4.20 41.56 7.21
C ARG A 112 -4.07 42.21 8.60
N ARG A 113 -3.03 41.87 9.36
CA ARG A 113 -2.76 42.39 10.71
C ARG A 113 -1.72 43.52 10.73
N HIS A 114 -1.41 44.10 9.57
CA HIS A 114 -0.59 45.30 9.40
C HIS A 114 -1.42 46.32 8.64
#